data_AF-A0A5B1LGN7-F1
#
_entry.id   AF-A0A5B1LGN7-F1
#
_cell.length_a   1.000
_cell.length_b   1.000
_cell.length_c   1.000
_cell.angle_alpha   90.00
_cell.angle_beta   90.00
_cell.angle_gamma   90.00
#
_symmetry.space_group_name_H-M   'P 1'
#
loop_
_entity.id
_entity.type
_entity.pdbx_description
1 polymer ?
#
loop_
_entity_poly.entity_id
_entity_poly.type
_entity_poly.pdbx_seq_one_letter_code
_entity_poly.pdbx_strand_id
1 'polypeptide(L)'
;MLLRRQARRGSWGIRALLLALVTAALVAPTIAGPPPARANPTADGVVINEIYTQTPVDGHYLPYVELFNPTGAAVDLSGWSLQIVPNAAFPAFASNTALVGVVPAYSHFLIQMAGGPLNPTAFPQSPDLTTAAFLDAFPSPTVILADTTAPLPVSGDIAGMNGVVDAVGLQQIAVTPGWEGTGPINAAALPAQASRGACGADTDDNVTDFDTSATTSPTNSATPDFACAPTCEGKTPTVIGSGSVNGTFGDDVILGSDGEDNIFGSSGNDTICGLGGSDIIDGGPDDDSIRAGDGADVVYGGVSGADTLRGGRGNDEVYAGDPDPTGDILFGDPGDDLLFGGPGPDTITGGTGDDSIDAGDGIDALTGSPGDDQLYAGPGADLLTGSAGADTLYGDIGHDVLKGGPGADGLEDLFGGDALNGGSGDDYLNGVGDVPLQGNDGDDYIIIDNQTTSASAYGGDGDDRIIGGDLGDLLNGGIGADFIDGHTGDDTIVGAAGADTLYACDGNDTVHAGPGDDWADGEAGNDTVNGNAGDDTLFGGDGDDTLNGGPGIDDLDGGTGSNVIHPGAAGLSSSCRPG
;
A
#
# COMPACT_ATOMS: atom_id res chain seq x y z
N MET A 1 26.42 -23.25 44.99
CA MET A 1 25.46 -23.60 46.05
C MET A 1 24.49 -22.44 46.18
N LEU A 2 23.29 -22.65 45.63
CA LEU A 2 22.05 -21.86 45.73
C LEU A 2 22.13 -20.32 45.73
N LEU A 3 21.86 -19.72 44.56
CA LEU A 3 21.08 -18.47 44.31
C LEU A 3 21.54 -17.79 43.00
N ARG A 4 21.42 -18.49 41.86
CA ARG A 4 21.42 -17.90 40.49
C ARG A 4 20.63 -18.79 39.52
N ARG A 5 19.40 -19.16 39.93
CA ARG A 5 18.40 -19.83 39.10
C ARG A 5 17.02 -19.34 39.55
N GLN A 6 16.64 -18.11 39.19
CA GLN A 6 15.23 -17.64 39.22
C GLN A 6 15.00 -16.22 38.64
N ALA A 7 15.63 -15.85 37.53
CA ALA A 7 15.36 -14.55 36.87
C ALA A 7 15.44 -14.63 35.33
N ARG A 8 14.74 -15.59 34.72
CA ARG A 8 14.53 -15.67 33.25
C ARG A 8 13.06 -16.01 32.90
N ARG A 9 12.14 -15.48 33.69
CA ARG A 9 10.69 -15.44 33.40
C ARG A 9 10.21 -14.09 33.89
N GLY A 10 10.16 -13.11 33.01
CA GLY A 10 9.84 -11.72 33.37
C GLY A 10 10.06 -10.67 32.29
N SER A 11 10.51 -11.04 31.08
CA SER A 11 10.68 -10.08 29.97
C SER A 11 9.33 -9.69 29.33
N TRP A 12 8.40 -10.64 29.26
CA TRP A 12 7.09 -10.45 28.60
C TRP A 12 6.17 -9.45 29.32
N GLY A 13 6.23 -9.38 30.66
CA GLY A 13 5.36 -8.48 31.44
C GLY A 13 5.85 -7.04 31.54
N ILE A 14 7.11 -6.75 31.17
CA ILE A 14 7.69 -5.40 31.23
C ILE A 14 7.56 -4.72 29.85
N ARG A 15 7.62 -5.47 28.75
CA ARG A 15 7.36 -4.96 27.39
C ARG A 15 5.89 -4.53 27.19
N ALA A 16 4.93 -5.30 27.74
CA ALA A 16 3.51 -4.94 27.68
C ALA A 16 3.11 -3.69 28.51
N LEU A 17 3.95 -3.24 29.47
CA LEU A 17 3.63 -2.09 30.32
C LEU A 17 4.16 -0.76 29.76
N LEU A 18 5.15 -0.79 28.85
CA LEU A 18 5.59 0.42 28.14
C LEU A 18 4.64 0.79 26.98
N LEU A 19 3.97 -0.19 26.37
CA LEU A 19 2.96 -0.01 25.31
C LEU A 19 1.73 0.82 25.77
N ALA A 20 1.43 0.85 27.08
CA ALA A 20 0.24 1.50 27.62
C ALA A 20 0.46 2.95 28.11
N LEU A 21 1.68 3.48 28.07
CA LEU A 21 2.01 4.80 28.67
C LEU A 21 2.37 5.89 27.66
N VAL A 22 2.49 5.58 26.37
CA VAL A 22 2.81 6.57 25.31
C VAL A 22 1.56 7.10 24.57
N THR A 23 0.41 6.43 24.66
CA THR A 23 -0.84 6.84 23.98
C THR A 23 -1.63 7.99 24.63
N ALA A 24 -1.01 8.80 25.50
CA ALA A 24 -1.73 9.81 26.28
C ALA A 24 -1.08 11.20 26.25
N ALA A 25 -0.68 11.71 25.08
CA ALA A 25 -0.65 13.15 24.82
C ALA A 25 -0.29 13.45 23.35
N LEU A 26 -1.28 13.69 22.49
CA LEU A 26 -1.15 14.70 21.43
C LEU A 26 -2.55 15.19 21.03
N VAL A 27 -2.66 16.51 20.95
CA VAL A 27 -3.88 17.27 20.73
C VAL A 27 -4.08 17.37 19.22
N ALA A 28 -5.12 16.73 18.70
CA ALA A 28 -5.49 16.79 17.29
C ALA A 28 -5.82 18.23 16.85
N PRO A 29 -5.24 18.75 15.75
CA PRO A 29 -5.72 19.95 15.10
C PRO A 29 -7.03 19.65 14.35
N THR A 30 -7.96 20.60 14.37
CA THR A 30 -9.24 20.50 13.66
C THR A 30 -9.02 20.57 12.14
N ILE A 31 -9.01 19.41 11.48
CA ILE A 31 -9.02 19.29 10.02
C ILE A 31 -10.47 19.39 9.53
N ALA A 32 -10.67 20.12 8.42
CA ALA A 32 -11.95 20.24 7.74
C ALA A 32 -12.45 18.85 7.32
N GLY A 33 -13.72 18.55 7.62
CA GLY A 33 -14.29 17.23 7.40
C GLY A 33 -14.21 16.76 5.94
N PRO A 34 -14.26 15.43 5.72
CA PRO A 34 -14.18 14.84 4.39
C PRO A 34 -15.26 15.42 3.47
N PRO A 35 -15.01 15.51 2.15
CA PRO A 35 -16.05 15.84 1.19
C PRO A 35 -17.26 14.92 1.44
N PRO A 36 -18.49 15.43 1.36
CA PRO A 36 -19.66 14.65 1.72
C PRO A 36 -19.69 13.38 0.89
N ALA A 37 -19.83 12.23 1.57
CA ALA A 37 -20.17 10.96 0.94
C ALA A 37 -21.27 11.22 -0.08
N ARG A 38 -21.00 10.90 -1.36
CA ARG A 38 -22.03 10.96 -2.39
C ARG A 38 -23.09 9.94 -1.98
N ALA A 39 -24.23 10.48 -1.57
CA ALA A 39 -25.34 9.71 -1.07
C ALA A 39 -25.73 8.61 -2.07
N ASN A 40 -25.73 7.38 -1.57
CA ASN A 40 -26.37 6.21 -2.16
C ASN A 40 -27.83 6.56 -2.53
N PRO A 41 -28.23 6.55 -3.81
CA PRO A 41 -29.62 6.66 -4.19
C PRO A 41 -30.31 5.31 -3.91
N THR A 42 -30.84 5.19 -2.69
CA THR A 42 -32.04 4.41 -2.31
C THR A 42 -32.04 2.90 -2.58
N ALA A 43 -31.55 2.14 -1.59
CA ALA A 43 -32.21 1.06 -0.82
C ALA A 43 -33.37 0.16 -1.37
N ASP A 44 -33.86 0.23 -2.60
CA ASP A 44 -35.04 -0.56 -3.03
C ASP A 44 -34.98 -1.06 -4.50
N GLY A 45 -33.81 -1.43 -5.03
CA GLY A 45 -33.75 -1.89 -6.43
C GLY A 45 -32.45 -2.52 -6.90
N VAL A 46 -32.42 -2.85 -8.20
CA VAL A 46 -31.29 -3.42 -8.94
C VAL A 46 -30.31 -2.30 -9.34
N VAL A 47 -29.01 -2.54 -9.18
CA VAL A 47 -27.91 -1.63 -9.56
C VAL A 47 -27.18 -2.13 -10.80
N ILE A 48 -26.48 -1.24 -11.51
CA ILE A 48 -25.50 -1.64 -12.53
C ILE A 48 -24.23 -2.00 -11.78
N ASN A 49 -23.80 -3.26 -11.89
CA ASN A 49 -22.61 -3.77 -11.23
C ASN A 49 -21.37 -3.53 -12.08
N GLU A 50 -21.45 -3.90 -13.37
CA GLU A 50 -20.31 -3.88 -14.27
C GLU A 50 -20.72 -3.55 -15.71
N ILE A 51 -19.81 -2.96 -16.48
CA ILE A 51 -19.97 -2.73 -17.92
C ILE A 51 -18.68 -3.15 -18.62
N TYR A 52 -18.75 -4.21 -19.41
CA TYR A 52 -17.59 -4.78 -20.09
C TYR A 52 -17.62 -4.49 -21.60
N THR A 53 -16.55 -3.90 -22.14
CA THR A 53 -16.52 -3.40 -23.54
C THR A 53 -15.38 -3.92 -24.41
N GLN A 54 -14.56 -4.90 -23.97
CA GLN A 54 -13.39 -5.35 -24.75
C GLN A 54 -13.68 -6.42 -25.81
N THR A 55 -12.83 -6.48 -26.85
CA THR A 55 -12.74 -7.59 -27.82
C THR A 55 -11.75 -8.68 -27.38
N PRO A 56 -11.95 -9.94 -27.82
CA PRO A 56 -11.24 -11.10 -27.25
C PRO A 56 -9.81 -11.24 -27.78
N VAL A 57 -8.87 -11.52 -26.88
CA VAL A 57 -7.57 -12.13 -27.22
C VAL A 57 -7.71 -13.65 -27.39
N ASP A 58 -8.69 -14.30 -26.73
CA ASP A 58 -8.81 -15.77 -26.71
C ASP A 58 -10.23 -16.32 -26.99
N GLY A 59 -10.88 -15.76 -28.01
CA GLY A 59 -11.89 -16.51 -28.76
C GLY A 59 -13.33 -16.53 -28.26
N HIS A 60 -13.67 -16.08 -27.05
CA HIS A 60 -15.07 -15.97 -26.63
C HIS A 60 -15.24 -14.87 -25.58
N TYR A 61 -15.98 -13.79 -25.88
CA TYR A 61 -16.98 -13.08 -25.05
C TYR A 61 -17.42 -11.80 -25.80
N LEU A 62 -18.72 -11.44 -25.68
CA LEU A 62 -19.33 -10.25 -26.28
C LEU A 62 -19.47 -9.17 -25.19
N PRO A 63 -19.50 -7.87 -25.53
CA PRO A 63 -19.73 -6.82 -24.54
C PRO A 63 -21.03 -7.05 -23.77
N TYR A 64 -21.00 -6.78 -22.47
CA TYR A 64 -22.14 -7.00 -21.57
C TYR A 64 -22.30 -5.86 -20.56
N VAL A 65 -23.50 -5.76 -20.00
CA VAL A 65 -23.79 -4.97 -18.80
C VAL A 65 -24.25 -5.96 -17.74
N GLU A 66 -23.60 -5.96 -16.59
CA GLU A 66 -24.03 -6.72 -15.44
C GLU A 66 -24.89 -5.86 -14.53
N LEU A 67 -26.02 -6.43 -14.10
CA LEU A 67 -26.91 -5.86 -13.11
C LEU A 67 -26.87 -6.73 -11.85
N PHE A 68 -26.88 -6.11 -10.68
CA PHE A 68 -26.92 -6.80 -9.38
C PHE A 68 -28.15 -6.38 -8.58
N ASN A 69 -28.85 -7.35 -7.98
CA ASN A 69 -29.89 -7.08 -6.99
C ASN A 69 -29.31 -7.21 -5.56
N PRO A 70 -28.88 -6.11 -4.92
CA PRO A 70 -28.37 -6.14 -3.55
C PRO A 70 -29.47 -6.35 -2.49
N THR A 71 -30.75 -6.42 -2.88
CA THR A 71 -31.86 -6.50 -1.93
C THR A 71 -32.13 -7.94 -1.50
N GLY A 72 -32.62 -8.11 -0.25
CA GLY A 72 -33.07 -9.40 0.28
C GLY A 72 -34.40 -9.92 -0.28
N ALA A 73 -34.92 -9.28 -1.34
CA ALA A 73 -36.15 -9.67 -2.02
C ALA A 73 -35.94 -9.71 -3.55
N ALA A 74 -36.75 -10.50 -4.24
CA ALA A 74 -36.69 -10.52 -5.69
C ALA A 74 -37.33 -9.24 -6.27
N VAL A 75 -36.71 -8.64 -7.29
CA VAL A 75 -37.15 -7.38 -7.92
C VAL A 75 -37.74 -7.66 -9.30
N ASP A 76 -39.00 -7.28 -9.52
CA ASP A 76 -39.65 -7.35 -10.84
C ASP A 76 -39.24 -6.14 -11.69
N LEU A 77 -38.54 -6.42 -12.79
CA LEU A 77 -38.09 -5.42 -13.75
C LEU A 77 -39.17 -5.03 -14.77
N SER A 78 -40.40 -5.54 -14.64
CA SER A 78 -41.50 -5.18 -15.53
C SER A 78 -41.77 -3.67 -15.48
N GLY A 79 -41.43 -2.97 -16.57
CA GLY A 79 -41.52 -1.51 -16.64
C GLY A 79 -40.22 -0.77 -16.39
N TRP A 80 -39.10 -1.49 -16.22
CA TRP A 80 -37.76 -0.91 -16.20
C TRP A 80 -37.20 -0.85 -17.62
N SER A 81 -36.28 0.07 -17.85
CA SER A 81 -35.53 0.13 -19.11
C SER A 81 -34.05 0.38 -18.86
N LEU A 82 -33.23 -0.30 -19.66
CA LEU A 82 -31.80 0.00 -19.78
C LEU A 82 -31.59 0.90 -20.98
N GLN A 83 -30.94 2.04 -20.76
CA GLN A 83 -30.58 2.99 -21.80
C GLN A 83 -29.07 3.16 -21.88
N ILE A 84 -28.50 2.99 -23.07
CA ILE A 84 -27.09 3.30 -23.33
C ILE A 84 -27.06 4.63 -24.08
N VAL A 85 -26.46 5.65 -23.47
CA VAL A 85 -26.39 7.01 -23.98
C VAL A 85 -24.96 7.35 -24.39
N PRO A 86 -24.70 7.57 -25.69
CA PRO A 86 -23.43 8.10 -26.14
C PRO A 86 -23.32 9.60 -25.81
N ASN A 87 -22.09 10.06 -25.55
CA ASN A 87 -21.76 11.43 -25.18
C ASN A 87 -22.38 12.50 -26.13
N ALA A 88 -22.74 13.66 -25.55
CA ALA A 88 -23.45 14.83 -26.07
C ALA A 88 -22.98 15.44 -27.41
N ALA A 89 -21.91 14.94 -28.02
CA ALA A 89 -21.48 15.35 -29.36
C ALA A 89 -22.38 14.77 -30.49
N PHE A 90 -23.10 13.67 -30.27
CA PHE A 90 -23.92 13.00 -31.31
C PHE A 90 -25.17 12.29 -30.77
N PRO A 91 -26.37 12.89 -30.87
CA PRO A 91 -27.60 12.39 -30.20
C PRO A 91 -28.32 11.23 -30.92
N ALA A 92 -27.69 10.54 -31.88
CA ALA A 92 -28.41 9.68 -32.83
C ALA A 92 -28.58 8.21 -32.41
N PHE A 93 -28.01 7.76 -31.29
CA PHE A 93 -28.04 6.35 -30.88
C PHE A 93 -28.34 6.19 -29.39
N ALA A 94 -29.54 6.54 -28.96
CA ALA A 94 -30.06 6.05 -27.68
C ALA A 94 -30.75 4.71 -27.93
N SER A 95 -30.16 3.61 -27.47
CA SER A 95 -30.91 2.36 -27.33
C SER A 95 -31.69 2.44 -26.02
N ASN A 96 -33.00 2.26 -26.07
CA ASN A 96 -33.85 2.13 -24.89
C ASN A 96 -34.50 0.76 -24.96
N THR A 97 -34.00 -0.15 -24.14
CA THR A 97 -34.44 -1.54 -24.12
C THR A 97 -35.25 -1.80 -22.87
N ALA A 98 -36.53 -2.12 -23.06
CA ALA A 98 -37.40 -2.54 -21.97
C ALA A 98 -36.89 -3.86 -21.39
N LEU A 99 -36.74 -3.89 -20.07
CA LEU A 99 -36.44 -5.08 -19.28
C LEU A 99 -37.75 -5.72 -18.85
N VAL A 100 -37.79 -7.05 -18.85
CA VAL A 100 -38.92 -7.83 -18.32
C VAL A 100 -38.40 -9.08 -17.63
N GLY A 101 -38.96 -9.38 -16.46
CA GLY A 101 -38.61 -10.53 -15.63
C GLY A 101 -38.27 -10.15 -14.20
N VAL A 102 -38.03 -11.15 -13.36
CA VAL A 102 -37.74 -10.96 -11.92
C VAL A 102 -36.28 -11.31 -11.68
N VAL A 103 -35.52 -10.40 -11.06
CA VAL A 103 -34.16 -10.65 -10.57
C VAL A 103 -34.24 -11.15 -9.13
N PRO A 104 -33.82 -12.38 -8.83
CA PRO A 104 -33.79 -12.90 -7.45
C PRO A 104 -32.99 -12.01 -6.48
N ALA A 105 -33.26 -12.15 -5.19
CA ALA A 105 -32.46 -11.50 -4.14
C ALA A 105 -30.99 -11.90 -4.26
N TYR A 106 -30.07 -10.94 -4.03
CA TYR A 106 -28.61 -11.15 -4.05
C TYR A 106 -28.10 -11.86 -5.30
N SER A 107 -28.70 -11.56 -6.45
CA SER A 107 -28.34 -12.22 -7.71
C SER A 107 -27.87 -11.21 -8.74
N HIS A 108 -26.92 -11.67 -9.54
CA HIS A 108 -26.38 -10.96 -10.67
C HIS A 108 -27.08 -11.44 -11.95
N PHE A 109 -27.17 -10.55 -12.94
CA PHE A 109 -27.77 -10.82 -14.23
C PHE A 109 -27.02 -10.09 -15.33
N LEU A 110 -26.52 -10.85 -16.31
CA LEU A 110 -25.82 -10.30 -17.46
C LEU A 110 -26.77 -9.99 -18.63
N ILE A 111 -26.62 -8.80 -19.20
CA ILE A 111 -27.21 -8.40 -20.48
C ILE A 111 -26.09 -8.38 -21.52
N GLN A 112 -26.02 -9.43 -22.32
CA GLN A 112 -25.06 -9.55 -23.41
C GLN A 112 -25.56 -8.81 -24.67
N MET A 113 -24.73 -7.96 -25.26
CA MET A 113 -25.09 -7.21 -26.48
C MET A 113 -24.84 -8.07 -27.72
N ALA A 114 -25.89 -8.42 -28.47
CA ALA A 114 -25.83 -9.42 -29.54
C ALA A 114 -25.33 -8.87 -30.89
N GLY A 115 -24.44 -9.61 -31.57
CA GLY A 115 -24.07 -9.45 -32.99
C GLY A 115 -24.69 -10.48 -33.97
N GLY A 116 -25.57 -11.39 -33.51
CA GLY A 116 -26.46 -12.32 -34.25
C GLY A 116 -25.86 -13.45 -35.13
N PRO A 117 -26.63 -14.48 -35.56
CA PRO A 117 -27.67 -15.24 -34.86
C PRO A 117 -27.24 -16.70 -34.54
N LEU A 118 -27.83 -17.34 -33.52
CA LEU A 118 -27.74 -18.80 -33.31
C LEU A 118 -29.12 -19.44 -33.19
N ASN A 119 -29.33 -20.52 -33.95
CA ASN A 119 -30.14 -21.69 -33.59
C ASN A 119 -29.58 -22.92 -34.35
N PRO A 120 -29.75 -24.18 -33.88
CA PRO A 120 -28.65 -24.97 -33.34
C PRO A 120 -28.46 -26.29 -34.11
N THR A 121 -27.24 -26.61 -34.56
CA THR A 121 -26.67 -27.97 -34.57
C THR A 121 -25.32 -28.01 -35.28
N ALA A 122 -24.34 -28.64 -34.61
CA ALA A 122 -23.16 -29.35 -35.13
C ALA A 122 -22.01 -28.56 -35.80
N PHE A 123 -20.82 -28.69 -35.20
CA PHE A 123 -19.46 -28.64 -35.80
C PHE A 123 -19.36 -29.45 -37.12
N PRO A 124 -18.31 -29.36 -37.99
CA PRO A 124 -16.98 -28.68 -37.87
C PRO A 124 -16.46 -27.96 -39.16
N GLN A 125 -15.20 -27.50 -39.11
CA GLN A 125 -14.22 -27.18 -40.20
C GLN A 125 -14.05 -25.70 -40.63
N SER A 126 -12.82 -25.18 -40.47
CA SER A 126 -12.21 -24.05 -41.21
C SER A 126 -12.06 -24.38 -42.71
N PRO A 127 -11.84 -23.46 -43.69
CA PRO A 127 -11.03 -22.22 -43.59
C PRO A 127 -11.49 -20.99 -44.43
N ASP A 128 -10.70 -19.90 -44.29
CA ASP A 128 -10.51 -18.74 -45.18
C ASP A 128 -11.48 -17.52 -45.19
N LEU A 129 -10.96 -16.43 -44.60
CA LEU A 129 -10.72 -15.08 -45.16
C LEU A 129 -11.78 -14.44 -46.07
N THR A 130 -12.28 -13.25 -45.69
CA THR A 130 -11.96 -11.93 -46.32
C THR A 130 -12.81 -10.76 -45.77
N THR A 131 -12.12 -9.73 -45.24
CA THR A 131 -12.29 -8.25 -45.41
C THR A 131 -13.69 -7.60 -45.55
N ALA A 132 -14.01 -6.41 -45.03
CA ALA A 132 -13.29 -5.38 -44.27
C ALA A 132 -14.26 -4.24 -43.85
N ALA A 133 -13.93 -3.59 -42.72
CA ALA A 133 -13.93 -2.16 -42.37
C ALA A 133 -15.19 -1.27 -42.54
N PHE A 134 -15.52 -0.47 -41.51
CA PHE A 134 -15.83 0.99 -41.55
C PHE A 134 -16.40 1.50 -40.19
N LEU A 135 -15.57 2.09 -39.32
CA LEU A 135 -15.77 3.35 -38.56
C LEU A 135 -14.79 3.44 -37.37
N ASP A 136 -14.04 4.55 -37.33
CA ASP A 136 -13.04 4.90 -36.32
C ASP A 136 -13.66 5.57 -35.07
N ALA A 137 -13.02 5.31 -33.91
CA ALA A 137 -12.87 6.14 -32.70
C ALA A 137 -14.09 6.88 -32.09
N PHE A 138 -14.59 6.40 -30.93
CA PHE A 138 -15.48 7.17 -30.04
C PHE A 138 -15.13 7.00 -28.54
N PRO A 139 -15.20 8.05 -27.70
CA PRO A 139 -14.92 7.98 -26.26
C PRO A 139 -16.17 7.67 -25.41
N SER A 140 -15.98 6.83 -24.39
CA SER A 140 -16.78 6.59 -23.16
C SER A 140 -18.32 6.72 -23.26
N PRO A 141 -19.07 5.61 -23.40
CA PRO A 141 -20.53 5.61 -23.29
C PRO A 141 -21.02 5.70 -21.83
N THR A 142 -22.18 6.31 -21.61
CA THR A 142 -22.88 6.34 -20.31
C THR A 142 -24.02 5.32 -20.32
N VAL A 143 -24.18 4.53 -19.26
CA VAL A 143 -25.27 3.55 -19.13
C VAL A 143 -26.21 3.98 -18.00
N ILE A 144 -27.51 3.95 -18.28
CA ILE A 144 -28.56 4.46 -17.40
C ILE A 144 -29.58 3.35 -17.18
N LEU A 145 -29.91 3.05 -15.92
CA LEU A 145 -31.03 2.20 -15.54
C LEU A 145 -32.15 3.06 -14.93
N ALA A 146 -33.39 2.90 -15.38
CA ALA A 146 -34.52 3.70 -14.91
C ALA A 146 -35.85 2.92 -14.85
N ASP A 147 -36.63 3.18 -13.79
CA ASP A 147 -38.04 2.79 -13.67
C ASP A 147 -38.94 3.84 -14.38
N THR A 148 -39.81 3.40 -15.29
CA THR A 148 -40.51 4.24 -16.29
C THR A 148 -41.58 5.18 -15.75
N THR A 149 -41.65 5.43 -14.44
CA THR A 149 -42.60 6.38 -13.85
C THR A 149 -42.14 7.84 -13.92
N ALA A 150 -40.89 8.12 -14.34
CA ALA A 150 -40.35 9.49 -14.50
C ALA A 150 -39.93 9.81 -15.97
N PRO A 151 -40.15 11.04 -16.47
CA PRO A 151 -39.77 11.44 -17.82
C PRO A 151 -38.25 11.58 -17.98
N LEU A 152 -37.68 10.97 -19.03
CA LEU A 152 -36.24 10.95 -19.33
C LEU A 152 -35.73 12.24 -20.01
N PRO A 153 -34.60 12.83 -19.59
CA PRO A 153 -34.03 14.03 -20.22
C PRO A 153 -33.11 13.72 -21.41
N VAL A 154 -33.00 14.69 -22.33
CA VAL A 154 -32.28 14.61 -23.62
C VAL A 154 -30.82 15.10 -23.56
N SER A 155 -30.24 15.24 -22.36
CA SER A 155 -28.93 15.85 -22.12
C SER A 155 -28.17 15.10 -21.02
N GLY A 156 -26.90 14.77 -21.29
CA GLY A 156 -26.07 13.81 -20.54
C GLY A 156 -25.44 14.33 -19.24
N ASP A 157 -26.23 14.96 -18.37
CA ASP A 157 -25.82 15.20 -16.98
C ASP A 157 -27.03 14.90 -16.07
N ILE A 158 -27.04 13.72 -15.44
CA ILE A 158 -28.23 13.13 -14.78
C ILE A 158 -27.94 12.78 -13.31
N ALA A 159 -26.78 13.18 -12.78
CA ALA A 159 -26.43 12.96 -11.38
C ALA A 159 -27.49 13.57 -10.45
N GLY A 160 -28.16 12.71 -9.66
CA GLY A 160 -29.08 13.12 -8.58
C GLY A 160 -30.58 13.05 -8.87
N MET A 161 -31.05 12.35 -9.91
CA MET A 161 -32.48 12.01 -10.04
C MET A 161 -32.85 10.74 -9.26
N ASN A 162 -33.97 10.76 -8.52
CA ASN A 162 -34.47 9.57 -7.81
C ASN A 162 -34.75 8.43 -8.80
N GLY A 163 -34.14 7.27 -8.57
CA GLY A 163 -34.33 6.06 -9.38
C GLY A 163 -33.44 5.95 -10.62
N VAL A 164 -32.34 6.71 -10.71
CA VAL A 164 -31.37 6.66 -11.80
C VAL A 164 -29.96 6.39 -11.25
N VAL A 165 -29.32 5.30 -11.72
CA VAL A 165 -27.92 4.95 -11.40
C VAL A 165 -27.03 5.34 -12.59
N ASP A 166 -25.94 6.07 -12.32
CA ASP A 166 -24.97 6.60 -13.31
C ASP A 166 -23.59 5.97 -13.07
N ALA A 167 -22.98 5.40 -14.12
CA ALA A 167 -21.61 4.89 -14.10
C ALA A 167 -20.78 5.67 -15.13
N VAL A 168 -19.81 6.46 -14.66
CA VAL A 168 -18.90 7.24 -15.51
C VAL A 168 -17.46 6.81 -15.28
N GLY A 169 -16.83 6.30 -16.33
CA GLY A 169 -15.38 6.32 -16.47
C GLY A 169 -14.75 4.99 -16.85
N LEU A 170 -14.48 4.76 -18.13
CA LEU A 170 -13.44 3.83 -18.59
C LEU A 170 -12.84 4.29 -19.95
N GLN A 171 -11.56 3.96 -20.13
CA GLN A 171 -10.68 4.34 -21.25
C GLN A 171 -10.89 3.50 -22.53
N GLN A 172 -10.39 4.05 -23.63
CA GLN A 172 -10.61 3.76 -25.05
C GLN A 172 -10.01 2.44 -25.58
N ILE A 173 -10.80 1.55 -26.21
CA ILE A 173 -10.32 0.50 -27.15
C ILE A 173 -11.37 0.24 -28.27
N ALA A 174 -10.91 -0.01 -29.51
CA ALA A 174 -11.68 0.08 -30.76
C ALA A 174 -12.17 -1.26 -31.34
N VAL A 175 -13.45 -1.35 -31.78
CA VAL A 175 -14.02 -2.49 -32.54
C VAL A 175 -15.22 -2.06 -33.43
N THR A 176 -15.37 -2.66 -34.62
CA THR A 176 -16.44 -2.40 -35.65
C THR A 176 -17.68 -3.35 -35.60
N PRO A 177 -18.88 -2.94 -36.10
CA PRO A 177 -20.20 -3.43 -35.61
C PRO A 177 -21.14 -4.14 -36.63
N GLY A 178 -22.26 -4.71 -36.12
CA GLY A 178 -23.42 -5.20 -36.90
C GLY A 178 -24.78 -5.33 -36.16
N TRP A 179 -25.76 -4.51 -36.60
CA TRP A 179 -27.24 -4.58 -36.58
C TRP A 179 -28.12 -4.25 -35.33
N GLU A 180 -29.29 -3.63 -35.61
CA GLU A 180 -30.31 -3.09 -34.69
C GLU A 180 -31.43 -4.12 -34.40
N GLY A 181 -31.71 -4.38 -33.12
CA GLY A 181 -32.86 -5.16 -32.67
C GLY A 181 -33.71 -4.38 -31.67
N THR A 182 -34.94 -4.01 -32.04
CA THR A 182 -35.89 -3.24 -31.21
C THR A 182 -36.91 -4.15 -30.50
N GLY A 183 -36.45 -5.11 -29.70
CA GLY A 183 -37.31 -6.04 -28.96
C GLY A 183 -37.03 -6.05 -27.45
N PRO A 184 -38.03 -6.31 -26.58
CA PRO A 184 -37.82 -6.45 -25.14
C PRO A 184 -36.93 -7.68 -24.82
N ILE A 185 -35.96 -7.51 -23.93
CA ILE A 185 -35.08 -8.60 -23.46
C ILE A 185 -35.77 -9.32 -22.31
N ASN A 186 -35.96 -10.64 -22.46
CA ASN A 186 -36.70 -11.46 -21.52
C ASN A 186 -35.76 -12.27 -20.61
N ALA A 187 -35.74 -11.95 -19.31
CA ALA A 187 -34.94 -12.67 -18.31
C ALA A 187 -35.43 -14.11 -18.03
N ALA A 188 -36.64 -14.48 -18.47
CA ALA A 188 -37.26 -15.79 -18.18
C ALA A 188 -37.04 -16.86 -19.27
N ALA A 189 -36.23 -16.60 -20.31
CA ALA A 189 -36.11 -17.49 -21.47
C ALA A 189 -34.74 -18.17 -21.67
N LEU A 190 -33.84 -18.07 -20.69
CA LEU A 190 -32.54 -18.75 -20.70
C LEU A 190 -32.40 -19.57 -19.40
N PRO A 191 -31.80 -20.77 -19.43
CA PRO A 191 -31.45 -21.44 -18.18
C PRO A 191 -30.60 -20.48 -17.35
N ALA A 192 -30.83 -20.43 -16.05
CA ALA A 192 -30.05 -19.62 -15.13
C ALA A 192 -28.55 -19.85 -15.39
N GLN A 193 -27.92 -18.94 -16.13
CA GLN A 193 -26.48 -18.84 -16.12
C GLN A 193 -26.20 -17.97 -14.90
N ALA A 194 -25.84 -18.65 -13.82
CA ALA A 194 -25.23 -18.02 -12.67
C ALA A 194 -24.02 -17.22 -13.19
N SER A 195 -24.03 -15.90 -13.02
CA SER A 195 -22.81 -15.10 -13.21
C SER A 195 -21.90 -15.12 -11.98
N ARG A 196 -22.24 -15.95 -10.98
CA ARG A 196 -21.21 -16.68 -10.24
C ARG A 196 -20.93 -17.95 -11.03
N GLY A 197 -19.75 -18.05 -11.65
CA GLY A 197 -19.22 -19.37 -11.92
C GLY A 197 -19.39 -20.18 -10.63
N ALA A 198 -20.00 -21.36 -10.70
CA ALA A 198 -20.31 -22.22 -9.55
C ALA A 198 -19.04 -22.85 -8.94
N CYS A 199 -17.95 -22.10 -8.95
CA CYS A 199 -16.57 -22.40 -8.61
C CYS A 199 -15.94 -21.00 -8.50
N GLY A 200 -15.84 -20.48 -7.28
CA GLY A 200 -15.40 -19.13 -6.93
C GLY A 200 -13.94 -18.86 -7.26
N ALA A 201 -13.59 -18.92 -8.55
CA ALA A 201 -12.40 -18.30 -9.04
C ALA A 201 -12.79 -16.89 -9.47
N ASP A 202 -12.57 -15.94 -8.56
CA ASP A 202 -12.15 -14.63 -9.01
C ASP A 202 -10.78 -14.82 -9.68
N THR A 203 -10.77 -14.74 -11.01
CA THR A 203 -9.55 -14.84 -11.83
C THR A 203 -9.16 -13.50 -12.41
N ASP A 204 -9.76 -12.41 -11.95
CA ASP A 204 -9.23 -11.09 -12.26
C ASP A 204 -8.48 -10.55 -11.05
N ASP A 205 -7.21 -10.23 -11.28
CA ASP A 205 -6.24 -9.72 -10.34
C ASP A 205 -6.37 -8.19 -10.21
N ASN A 206 -7.57 -7.63 -10.40
CA ASN A 206 -7.78 -6.20 -10.35
C ASN A 206 -8.35 -5.76 -8.99
N VAL A 207 -7.54 -4.97 -8.31
CA VAL A 207 -7.64 -4.38 -6.96
C VAL A 207 -8.87 -3.46 -6.72
N THR A 208 -10.02 -3.69 -7.36
CA THR A 208 -11.24 -2.90 -7.09
C THR A 208 -12.52 -3.71 -7.26
N ASP A 209 -12.87 -4.56 -6.29
CA ASP A 209 -14.27 -4.98 -6.10
C ASP A 209 -14.77 -4.57 -4.71
N PHE A 210 -15.95 -3.94 -4.71
CA PHE A 210 -16.54 -3.20 -3.60
C PHE A 210 -17.38 -4.14 -2.71
N ASP A 211 -17.02 -4.19 -1.42
CA ASP A 211 -17.76 -4.66 -0.24
C ASP A 211 -19.28 -4.92 -0.41
N THR A 212 -19.74 -6.12 -0.02
CA THR A 212 -21.05 -6.26 0.67
C THR A 212 -21.01 -7.28 1.81
N SER A 213 -20.66 -6.78 3.00
CA SER A 213 -20.97 -7.36 4.30
C SER A 213 -22.47 -7.73 4.44
N ALA A 214 -22.79 -9.02 4.40
CA ALA A 214 -24.10 -9.53 4.84
C ALA A 214 -23.96 -10.93 5.45
N THR A 215 -23.85 -10.93 6.78
CA THR A 215 -23.95 -12.09 7.65
C THR A 215 -25.33 -12.77 7.52
N THR A 216 -25.31 -14.11 7.58
CA THR A 216 -26.39 -15.10 7.83
C THR A 216 -26.82 -16.06 6.69
N SER A 217 -26.44 -17.33 6.90
CA SER A 217 -26.77 -18.59 6.19
C SER A 217 -28.29 -18.87 5.98
N PRO A 218 -28.65 -19.81 5.07
CA PRO A 218 -29.08 -21.12 5.58
C PRO A 218 -28.59 -22.35 4.77
N THR A 219 -27.90 -23.24 5.49
CA THR A 219 -27.96 -24.71 5.47
C THR A 219 -28.39 -25.46 4.18
N ASN A 220 -27.41 -26.17 3.60
CA ASN A 220 -27.41 -27.53 3.03
C ASN A 220 -28.65 -28.04 2.22
N SER A 221 -28.48 -28.23 0.91
CA SER A 221 -29.35 -29.09 0.08
C SER A 221 -28.54 -30.04 -0.80
N ALA A 222 -28.59 -31.32 -0.42
CA ALA A 222 -28.00 -32.44 -1.14
C ALA A 222 -28.73 -32.76 -2.46
N THR A 223 -28.12 -32.41 -3.60
CA THR A 223 -28.24 -33.13 -4.89
C THR A 223 -26.96 -32.93 -5.71
N PRO A 224 -26.34 -33.98 -6.28
CA PRO A 224 -25.08 -33.85 -7.00
C PRO A 224 -25.36 -33.38 -8.43
N ASP A 225 -25.28 -32.07 -8.68
CA ASP A 225 -25.16 -31.57 -10.05
C ASP A 225 -23.66 -31.41 -10.37
N PHE A 226 -23.14 -32.40 -11.09
CA PHE A 226 -21.77 -32.49 -11.59
C PHE A 226 -21.53 -31.37 -12.61
N ALA A 227 -21.02 -30.19 -12.21
CA ALA A 227 -20.53 -29.20 -13.19
C ALA A 227 -19.43 -28.23 -12.71
N CYS A 228 -19.03 -28.25 -11.43
CA CYS A 228 -17.75 -27.72 -10.98
C CYS A 228 -17.42 -28.37 -9.65
N ALA A 229 -16.34 -29.15 -9.59
CA ALA A 229 -15.81 -29.53 -8.28
C ALA A 229 -15.17 -28.26 -7.70
N PRO A 230 -15.50 -27.85 -6.47
CA PRO A 230 -14.80 -26.73 -5.85
C PRO A 230 -13.31 -27.09 -5.78
N THR A 231 -12.44 -26.13 -6.04
CA THR A 231 -10.98 -26.32 -6.07
C THR A 231 -10.32 -25.39 -5.05
N CYS A 232 -9.24 -25.85 -4.42
CA CYS A 232 -8.33 -25.02 -3.65
C CYS A 232 -7.08 -24.81 -4.49
N GLU A 233 -6.75 -23.57 -4.83
CA GLU A 233 -5.63 -23.22 -5.73
C GLU A 233 -5.62 -24.01 -7.05
N GLY A 234 -6.80 -24.27 -7.62
CA GLY A 234 -6.96 -25.07 -8.84
C GLY A 234 -6.73 -26.58 -8.67
N LYS A 235 -6.43 -27.07 -7.46
CA LYS A 235 -6.36 -28.49 -7.12
C LYS A 235 -7.72 -29.03 -6.67
N THR A 236 -7.99 -30.30 -6.97
CA THR A 236 -9.22 -30.97 -6.52
C THR A 236 -9.08 -31.41 -5.06
N PRO A 237 -9.99 -31.04 -4.15
CA PRO A 237 -9.90 -31.39 -2.74
C PRO A 237 -9.90 -32.90 -2.48
N THR A 238 -9.00 -33.34 -1.60
CA THR A 238 -9.01 -34.68 -0.99
C THR A 238 -9.88 -34.72 0.26
N VAL A 239 -10.00 -33.57 0.95
CA VAL A 239 -10.78 -33.38 2.16
C VAL A 239 -11.66 -32.13 2.00
N ILE A 240 -12.96 -32.26 2.32
CA ILE A 240 -13.91 -31.13 2.34
C ILE A 240 -14.70 -31.23 3.64
N GLY A 241 -14.80 -30.15 4.41
CA GLY A 241 -15.50 -30.17 5.69
C GLY A 241 -15.89 -28.79 6.20
N SER A 242 -16.54 -28.78 7.37
CA SER A 242 -16.89 -27.57 8.12
C SER A 242 -16.75 -27.84 9.62
N GLY A 243 -16.47 -26.82 10.43
CA GLY A 243 -16.25 -26.84 11.87
C GLY A 243 -14.88 -27.40 12.26
N SER A 244 -14.65 -28.70 12.08
CA SER A 244 -13.34 -29.31 12.36
C SER A 244 -12.96 -30.26 11.24
N VAL A 245 -11.87 -29.94 10.57
CA VAL A 245 -11.37 -30.62 9.38
C VAL A 245 -9.94 -31.08 9.66
N ASN A 246 -9.65 -32.35 9.43
CA ASN A 246 -8.31 -32.90 9.63
C ASN A 246 -7.89 -33.61 8.35
N GLY A 247 -6.71 -33.27 7.86
CA GLY A 247 -5.99 -34.00 6.83
C GLY A 247 -5.49 -35.36 7.33
N THR A 248 -4.67 -35.96 6.49
CA THR A 248 -3.98 -37.23 6.68
C THR A 248 -2.49 -36.96 6.89
N PHE A 249 -1.65 -38.01 6.92
CA PHE A 249 -0.19 -37.84 7.07
C PHE A 249 0.53 -37.75 5.72
N GLY A 250 -0.14 -37.26 4.68
CA GLY A 250 0.51 -36.99 3.40
C GLY A 250 -0.26 -35.93 2.64
N ASP A 251 0.32 -35.45 1.56
CA ASP A 251 -0.13 -34.27 0.80
C ASP A 251 -1.65 -34.26 0.54
N ASP A 252 -2.34 -33.38 1.26
CA ASP A 252 -3.77 -33.18 1.19
C ASP A 252 -4.14 -31.89 0.47
N VAL A 253 -5.34 -31.88 -0.10
CA VAL A 253 -5.98 -30.66 -0.59
C VAL A 253 -7.23 -30.50 0.23
N ILE A 254 -7.20 -29.58 1.19
CA ILE A 254 -8.24 -29.36 2.18
C ILE A 254 -9.04 -28.12 1.82
N LEU A 255 -10.36 -28.26 1.81
CA LEU A 255 -11.29 -27.16 1.59
C LEU A 255 -12.26 -27.04 2.78
N GLY A 256 -12.24 -25.87 3.41
CA GLY A 256 -13.18 -25.44 4.44
C GLY A 256 -14.54 -25.01 3.85
N SER A 257 -15.18 -24.09 4.56
CA SER A 257 -16.53 -23.58 4.30
C SER A 257 -16.61 -22.08 4.55
N ASP A 258 -17.73 -21.45 4.22
CA ASP A 258 -17.93 -20.00 4.47
C ASP A 258 -18.22 -19.65 5.95
N GLY A 259 -17.85 -20.50 6.90
CA GLY A 259 -18.01 -20.22 8.33
C GLY A 259 -16.88 -20.81 9.15
N GLU A 260 -16.76 -20.34 10.39
CA GLU A 260 -15.64 -20.65 11.30
C GLU A 260 -15.23 -22.13 11.33
N ASP A 261 -14.05 -22.41 10.83
CA ASP A 261 -13.44 -23.72 10.69
C ASP A 261 -12.17 -23.85 11.55
N ASN A 262 -11.91 -25.07 12.04
CA ASN A 262 -10.63 -25.46 12.63
C ASN A 262 -10.01 -26.54 11.74
N ILE A 263 -8.99 -26.16 10.97
CA ILE A 263 -8.40 -26.99 9.93
C ILE A 263 -6.97 -27.38 10.33
N PHE A 264 -6.67 -28.67 10.26
CA PHE A 264 -5.33 -29.22 10.53
C PHE A 264 -4.85 -30.04 9.33
N GLY A 265 -3.75 -29.65 8.68
CA GLY A 265 -3.13 -30.37 7.57
C GLY A 265 -2.53 -31.71 8.03
N SER A 266 -1.67 -31.63 9.04
CA SER A 266 -1.02 -32.71 9.80
C SER A 266 0.41 -33.03 9.40
N SER A 267 0.70 -33.63 8.26
CA SER A 267 2.09 -33.87 7.80
C SER A 267 2.04 -34.16 6.31
N GLY A 268 3.10 -33.81 5.59
CA GLY A 268 3.08 -33.78 4.14
C GLY A 268 2.75 -32.39 3.63
N ASN A 269 2.97 -32.18 2.33
CA ASN A 269 2.86 -30.86 1.74
C ASN A 269 1.40 -30.57 1.37
N ASP A 270 0.69 -29.90 2.26
CA ASP A 270 -0.73 -29.69 2.18
C ASP A 270 -1.10 -28.42 1.40
N THR A 271 -2.32 -28.37 0.88
CA THR A 271 -2.91 -27.20 0.25
C THR A 271 -4.26 -26.93 0.88
N ILE A 272 -4.37 -25.87 1.66
CA ILE A 272 -5.50 -25.60 2.55
C ILE A 272 -6.18 -24.29 2.15
N CYS A 273 -7.49 -24.34 1.96
CA CYS A 273 -8.31 -23.16 1.75
C CYS A 273 -9.43 -23.08 2.81
N GLY A 274 -9.45 -22.04 3.64
CA GLY A 274 -10.49 -21.81 4.66
C GLY A 274 -11.82 -21.38 4.03
N LEU A 275 -11.74 -20.44 3.07
CA LEU A 275 -12.82 -19.75 2.36
C LEU A 275 -13.33 -18.52 3.08
N GLY A 276 -14.23 -18.65 4.05
CA GLY A 276 -14.73 -17.48 4.74
C GLY A 276 -15.18 -17.78 6.16
N GLY A 277 -15.38 -16.74 6.96
CA GLY A 277 -15.51 -16.88 8.41
C GLY A 277 -14.14 -16.77 9.08
N SER A 278 -14.14 -16.65 10.41
CA SER A 278 -12.90 -16.60 11.20
C SER A 278 -12.41 -18.01 11.49
N ASP A 279 -11.37 -18.42 10.78
CA ASP A 279 -10.82 -19.76 10.79
C ASP A 279 -9.56 -19.87 11.66
N ILE A 280 -9.29 -21.08 12.13
CA ILE A 280 -8.00 -21.45 12.72
C ILE A 280 -7.41 -22.55 11.85
N ILE A 281 -6.27 -22.28 11.23
CA ILE A 281 -5.63 -23.18 10.28
C ILE A 281 -4.21 -23.49 10.75
N ASP A 282 -3.85 -24.76 10.76
CA ASP A 282 -2.51 -25.27 11.09
C ASP A 282 -2.09 -26.25 9.99
N GLY A 283 -1.08 -25.88 9.21
CA GLY A 283 -0.52 -26.72 8.14
C GLY A 283 0.12 -27.98 8.72
N GLY A 284 1.10 -27.78 9.60
CA GLY A 284 1.79 -28.83 10.30
C GLY A 284 3.29 -28.81 9.96
N PRO A 285 3.97 -29.97 9.93
CA PRO A 285 5.29 -30.09 9.35
C PRO A 285 5.22 -30.31 7.84
N ASP A 286 6.32 -29.96 7.17
CA ASP A 286 6.55 -30.02 5.72
C ASP A 286 5.98 -28.78 5.00
N ASP A 287 6.30 -28.60 3.71
CA ASP A 287 6.01 -27.32 3.02
C ASP A 287 4.52 -27.21 2.64
N ASP A 288 3.80 -26.30 3.28
CA ASP A 288 2.36 -26.11 3.13
C ASP A 288 1.98 -24.86 2.34
N SER A 289 0.81 -24.89 1.68
CA SER A 289 0.20 -23.73 1.02
C SER A 289 -1.16 -23.46 1.63
N ILE A 290 -1.31 -22.31 2.29
CA ILE A 290 -2.52 -21.96 3.06
C ILE A 290 -3.10 -20.64 2.57
N ARG A 291 -4.40 -20.65 2.29
CA ARG A 291 -5.21 -19.44 2.05
C ARG A 291 -6.42 -19.45 2.98
N ALA A 292 -6.43 -18.59 4.00
CA ALA A 292 -7.50 -18.59 4.98
C ALA A 292 -8.80 -18.03 4.38
N GLY A 293 -8.76 -16.85 3.77
CA GLY A 293 -9.85 -16.32 2.95
C GLY A 293 -10.47 -15.06 3.53
N ASP A 294 -11.79 -14.95 3.54
CA ASP A 294 -12.49 -13.79 4.11
C ASP A 294 -12.76 -14.03 5.61
N GLY A 295 -12.18 -13.28 6.53
CA GLY A 295 -12.29 -13.66 7.92
C GLY A 295 -11.58 -12.73 8.89
N ALA A 296 -11.33 -13.27 10.06
CA ALA A 296 -10.29 -12.75 10.95
C ALA A 296 -9.66 -14.04 11.45
N ASP A 297 -8.65 -14.46 10.72
CA ASP A 297 -8.15 -15.81 10.67
C ASP A 297 -6.88 -15.94 11.51
N VAL A 298 -6.62 -17.13 12.00
CA VAL A 298 -5.37 -17.47 12.66
C VAL A 298 -4.72 -18.60 11.89
N VAL A 299 -3.58 -18.31 11.27
CA VAL A 299 -2.87 -19.23 10.38
C VAL A 299 -1.52 -19.60 10.99
N TYR A 300 -1.24 -20.90 11.06
CA TYR A 300 0.05 -21.46 11.43
C TYR A 300 0.59 -22.30 10.27
N GLY A 301 1.80 -21.99 9.79
CA GLY A 301 2.53 -22.86 8.85
C GLY A 301 2.92 -24.17 9.54
N GLY A 302 3.62 -24.03 10.67
CA GLY A 302 3.70 -25.05 11.71
C GLY A 302 5.05 -25.12 12.39
N VAL A 303 5.73 -26.27 12.33
CA VAL A 303 6.99 -26.49 13.08
C VAL A 303 8.23 -26.71 12.19
N SER A 304 8.02 -26.87 10.90
CA SER A 304 9.06 -27.03 9.87
C SER A 304 8.44 -27.03 8.49
N GLY A 305 9.12 -26.52 7.48
CA GLY A 305 8.60 -26.43 6.12
C GLY A 305 8.77 -25.02 5.62
N ALA A 306 9.03 -24.86 4.33
CA ALA A 306 9.01 -23.56 3.68
C ALA A 306 7.57 -23.29 3.20
N ASP A 307 6.81 -22.61 4.03
CA ASP A 307 5.37 -22.44 3.91
C ASP A 307 5.01 -21.21 3.08
N THR A 308 3.85 -21.27 2.41
CA THR A 308 3.22 -20.11 1.77
C THR A 308 1.89 -19.86 2.45
N LEU A 309 1.81 -18.76 3.20
CA LEU A 309 0.68 -18.43 4.06
C LEU A 309 0.01 -17.15 3.59
N ARG A 310 -1.31 -17.16 3.50
CA ARG A 310 -2.11 -16.01 3.12
C ARG A 310 -3.32 -15.90 4.06
N GLY A 311 -3.40 -14.79 4.79
CA GLY A 311 -4.55 -14.42 5.63
C GLY A 311 -5.76 -14.22 4.74
N GLY A 312 -5.79 -13.11 4.00
CA GLY A 312 -6.85 -12.82 3.05
C GLY A 312 -7.53 -11.51 3.38
N ARG A 313 -8.87 -11.48 3.44
CA ARG A 313 -9.57 -10.24 3.80
C ARG A 313 -9.91 -10.25 5.28
N GLY A 314 -9.65 -9.12 5.92
CA GLY A 314 -9.92 -8.88 7.33
C GLY A 314 -8.64 -9.00 8.15
N ASN A 315 -8.76 -8.82 9.46
CA ASN A 315 -7.59 -8.65 10.33
C ASN A 315 -7.13 -10.03 10.82
N ASP A 316 -6.03 -10.51 10.26
CA ASP A 316 -5.54 -11.87 10.41
C ASP A 316 -4.29 -11.94 11.30
N GLU A 317 -4.08 -13.08 11.94
CA GLU A 317 -2.84 -13.43 12.64
C GLU A 317 -2.14 -14.58 11.89
N VAL A 318 -1.01 -14.30 11.25
CA VAL A 318 -0.27 -15.28 10.43
C VAL A 318 1.09 -15.57 11.06
N TYR A 319 1.36 -16.85 11.32
CA TYR A 319 2.58 -17.34 11.93
C TYR A 319 3.23 -18.40 11.04
N ALA A 320 4.45 -18.17 10.55
CA ALA A 320 5.17 -19.19 9.79
C ALA A 320 5.55 -20.39 10.67
N GLY A 321 6.30 -20.17 11.76
CA GLY A 321 6.60 -21.22 12.73
C GLY A 321 7.89 -20.97 13.53
N ASP A 322 8.16 -21.81 14.55
CA ASP A 322 9.41 -21.81 15.34
C ASP A 322 9.67 -23.26 15.82
N PRO A 323 10.89 -23.85 15.69
CA PRO A 323 12.18 -23.24 15.39
C PRO A 323 12.72 -23.52 13.99
N ASP A 324 11.87 -23.53 12.98
CA ASP A 324 12.32 -23.78 11.62
C ASP A 324 13.19 -22.63 11.12
N PRO A 325 14.34 -22.87 10.46
CA PRO A 325 15.13 -21.81 9.82
C PRO A 325 14.95 -21.79 8.30
N THR A 326 13.89 -22.40 7.78
CA THR A 326 13.59 -22.30 6.34
C THR A 326 12.87 -20.99 6.05
N GLY A 327 12.83 -20.59 4.79
CA GLY A 327 12.30 -19.28 4.42
C GLY A 327 10.86 -19.40 3.99
N ASP A 328 10.00 -18.60 4.61
CA ASP A 328 8.56 -18.62 4.43
C ASP A 328 8.07 -17.42 3.59
N ILE A 329 6.87 -17.56 3.04
CA ILE A 329 6.21 -16.49 2.30
C ILE A 329 4.87 -16.19 2.96
N LEU A 330 4.72 -14.96 3.48
CA LEU A 330 3.52 -14.53 4.19
C LEU A 330 2.86 -13.35 3.47
N PHE A 331 1.53 -13.40 3.39
CA PHE A 331 0.69 -12.31 2.89
C PHE A 331 -0.44 -12.04 3.90
N GLY A 332 -0.56 -10.79 4.37
CA GLY A 332 -1.71 -10.33 5.16
C GLY A 332 -2.93 -10.17 4.27
N ASP A 333 -2.75 -9.53 3.09
CA ASP A 333 -3.80 -9.09 2.17
C ASP A 333 -4.59 -7.88 2.78
N PRO A 334 -5.80 -7.49 2.35
CA PRO A 334 -6.47 -6.36 2.98
C PRO A 334 -6.94 -6.62 4.42
N GLY A 335 -6.44 -5.86 5.39
CA GLY A 335 -6.69 -6.02 6.82
C GLY A 335 -5.71 -5.19 7.64
N ASP A 336 -5.95 -5.03 8.94
CA ASP A 336 -4.86 -4.66 9.86
C ASP A 336 -4.31 -5.97 10.43
N ASP A 337 -3.24 -6.47 9.85
CA ASP A 337 -2.76 -7.83 10.06
C ASP A 337 -1.57 -7.91 11.02
N LEU A 338 -1.40 -9.09 11.61
CA LEU A 338 -0.26 -9.42 12.46
C LEU A 338 0.51 -10.61 11.89
N LEU A 339 1.73 -10.37 11.41
CA LEU A 339 2.53 -11.35 10.69
C LEU A 339 3.83 -11.65 11.41
N PHE A 340 4.14 -12.93 11.58
CA PHE A 340 5.38 -13.42 12.19
C PHE A 340 6.10 -14.42 11.27
N GLY A 341 7.30 -14.05 10.80
CA GLY A 341 8.17 -14.92 10.00
C GLY A 341 8.80 -16.03 10.83
N GLY A 342 9.51 -15.66 11.90
CA GLY A 342 10.25 -16.61 12.72
C GLY A 342 11.72 -16.66 12.34
N PRO A 343 12.40 -17.81 12.48
CA PRO A 343 13.76 -17.95 11.97
C PRO A 343 13.78 -18.31 10.48
N GLY A 344 14.77 -17.84 9.73
CA GLY A 344 14.93 -18.15 8.31
C GLY A 344 14.84 -16.89 7.45
N PRO A 345 15.13 -17.00 6.14
CA PRO A 345 15.01 -15.85 5.23
C PRO A 345 13.59 -15.73 4.68
N ASP A 346 12.80 -14.85 5.26
CA ASP A 346 11.37 -14.74 5.01
C ASP A 346 11.03 -13.63 4.00
N THR A 347 9.90 -13.80 3.31
CA THR A 347 9.30 -12.75 2.47
C THR A 347 7.90 -12.45 2.98
N ILE A 348 7.71 -11.27 3.55
CA ILE A 348 6.47 -10.89 4.22
C ILE A 348 5.89 -9.64 3.57
N THR A 349 4.62 -9.69 3.20
CA THR A 349 3.86 -8.53 2.72
C THR A 349 2.63 -8.36 3.61
N GLY A 350 2.46 -7.18 4.20
CA GLY A 350 1.26 -6.81 4.97
C GLY A 350 0.04 -6.79 4.06
N GLY A 351 -0.16 -5.72 3.31
CA GLY A 351 -1.19 -5.68 2.27
C GLY A 351 -1.87 -4.35 2.16
N THR A 352 -3.05 -4.17 2.73
CA THR A 352 -3.59 -2.80 2.87
C THR A 352 -4.26 -2.68 4.22
N GLY A 353 -4.03 -1.60 4.94
CA GLY A 353 -4.43 -1.46 6.34
C GLY A 353 -3.19 -1.29 7.19
N ASP A 354 -3.35 -1.13 8.50
CA ASP A 354 -2.22 -0.82 9.38
C ASP A 354 -1.61 -2.12 9.93
N ASP A 355 -0.57 -2.62 9.26
CA ASP A 355 -0.01 -3.95 9.51
C ASP A 355 1.12 -3.95 10.53
N SER A 356 1.27 -5.06 11.26
CA SER A 356 2.39 -5.29 12.17
C SER A 356 3.15 -6.55 11.76
N ILE A 357 4.39 -6.37 11.32
CA ILE A 357 5.26 -7.44 10.80
C ILE A 357 6.48 -7.61 11.71
N ASP A 358 6.72 -8.83 12.18
CA ASP A 358 7.96 -9.24 12.89
C ASP A 358 8.57 -10.41 12.13
N ALA A 359 9.64 -10.14 11.36
CA ALA A 359 10.24 -11.16 10.51
C ALA A 359 11.08 -12.16 11.31
N GLY A 360 11.90 -11.70 12.26
CA GLY A 360 12.58 -12.56 13.22
C GLY A 360 14.09 -12.68 12.97
N ASP A 361 14.65 -13.90 12.99
CA ASP A 361 16.09 -14.09 12.78
C ASP A 361 16.31 -14.50 11.32
N GLY A 362 16.97 -13.72 10.47
CA GLY A 362 16.86 -14.00 9.06
C GLY A 362 17.72 -13.19 8.12
N ILE A 363 17.42 -13.30 6.83
CA ILE A 363 17.71 -12.27 5.84
C ILE A 363 16.38 -12.07 5.15
N ASP A 364 15.67 -11.04 5.59
CA ASP A 364 14.24 -10.93 5.39
C ASP A 364 13.90 -9.81 4.41
N ALA A 365 12.77 -9.98 3.72
CA ALA A 365 12.21 -8.99 2.82
C ALA A 365 10.79 -8.64 3.28
N LEU A 366 10.62 -7.44 3.83
CA LEU A 366 9.37 -6.95 4.39
C LEU A 366 8.81 -5.84 3.51
N THR A 367 7.51 -5.88 3.25
CA THR A 367 6.77 -4.80 2.60
C THR A 367 5.48 -4.53 3.37
N GLY A 368 5.33 -3.32 3.92
CA GLY A 368 4.11 -2.89 4.60
C GLY A 368 2.95 -2.79 3.62
N SER A 369 3.18 -2.01 2.54
CA SER A 369 2.21 -1.66 1.47
C SER A 369 1.40 -0.42 1.91
N PRO A 370 0.22 -0.08 1.34
CA PRO A 370 -0.51 1.09 1.83
C PRO A 370 -1.12 0.88 3.23
N GLY A 371 -0.74 1.71 4.20
CA GLY A 371 -1.05 1.55 5.62
C GLY A 371 -0.14 2.39 6.50
N ASP A 372 -0.50 2.63 7.75
CA ASP A 372 0.47 3.09 8.76
C ASP A 372 1.12 1.86 9.41
N ASP A 373 2.17 1.31 8.80
CA ASP A 373 2.69 -0.03 9.13
C ASP A 373 3.82 -0.03 10.16
N GLN A 374 3.99 -1.15 10.86
CA GLN A 374 5.14 -1.41 11.74
C GLN A 374 5.93 -2.63 11.27
N LEU A 375 7.17 -2.42 10.87
CA LEU A 375 8.06 -3.46 10.34
C LEU A 375 9.26 -3.64 11.27
N TYR A 376 9.39 -4.83 11.84
CA TYR A 376 10.54 -5.27 12.63
C TYR A 376 11.26 -6.39 11.87
N ALA A 377 12.48 -6.12 11.40
CA ALA A 377 13.25 -7.13 10.68
C ALA A 377 13.90 -8.15 11.62
N GLY A 378 14.47 -7.68 12.74
CA GLY A 378 15.23 -8.53 13.67
C GLY A 378 16.68 -8.71 13.21
N PRO A 379 17.41 -9.74 13.68
CA PRO A 379 18.82 -9.92 13.31
C PRO A 379 18.97 -10.45 11.89
N GLY A 380 19.65 -9.69 11.01
CA GLY A 380 19.77 -10.10 9.62
C GLY A 380 20.56 -9.14 8.76
N ALA A 381 20.21 -9.07 7.48
CA ALA A 381 20.73 -8.08 6.54
C ALA A 381 19.58 -7.81 5.58
N ASP A 382 18.64 -7.03 6.08
CA ASP A 382 17.23 -7.13 5.71
C ASP A 382 16.83 -5.99 4.76
N LEU A 383 15.71 -6.18 4.07
CA LEU A 383 15.11 -5.19 3.19
C LEU A 383 13.71 -4.86 3.69
N LEU A 384 13.51 -3.61 4.10
CA LEU A 384 12.23 -3.10 4.58
C LEU A 384 11.73 -2.00 3.64
N THR A 385 10.47 -2.09 3.24
CA THR A 385 9.77 -1.05 2.50
C THR A 385 8.42 -0.78 3.15
N GLY A 386 8.22 0.41 3.72
CA GLY A 386 6.93 0.83 4.28
C GLY A 386 5.89 0.96 3.17
N SER A 387 6.21 1.76 2.16
CA SER A 387 5.34 2.16 1.06
C SER A 387 4.53 3.42 1.39
N ALA A 388 3.21 3.37 1.52
CA ALA A 388 2.41 4.59 1.55
C ALA A 388 1.60 4.68 2.84
N GLY A 389 1.81 5.73 3.62
CA GLY A 389 1.24 5.91 4.96
C GLY A 389 2.35 6.30 5.91
N ALA A 390 2.08 6.48 7.20
CA ALA A 390 3.08 6.84 8.19
C ALA A 390 3.67 5.57 8.82
N ASP A 391 4.76 5.09 8.23
CA ASP A 391 5.35 3.79 8.56
C ASP A 391 6.41 3.89 9.67
N THR A 392 6.60 2.82 10.43
CA THR A 392 7.73 2.68 11.37
C THR A 392 8.54 1.44 11.04
N LEU A 393 9.82 1.63 10.69
CA LEU A 393 10.73 0.58 10.25
C LEU A 393 11.90 0.44 11.23
N TYR A 394 12.13 -0.78 11.69
CA TYR A 394 13.24 -1.15 12.56
C TYR A 394 14.13 -2.21 11.89
N GLY A 395 15.36 -1.83 11.53
CA GLY A 395 16.36 -2.75 10.96
C GLY A 395 16.98 -3.69 12.00
N ASP A 396 17.01 -3.27 13.27
CA ASP A 396 17.63 -4.01 14.37
C ASP A 396 19.15 -4.25 14.21
N ILE A 397 19.61 -5.49 14.01
CA ILE A 397 21.05 -5.80 13.95
C ILE A 397 21.34 -6.33 12.56
N GLY A 398 22.16 -5.63 11.80
CA GLY A 398 22.43 -6.11 10.46
C GLY A 398 23.16 -5.15 9.56
N HIS A 399 22.92 -5.32 8.27
CA HIS A 399 23.31 -4.37 7.23
C HIS A 399 22.06 -4.20 6.38
N ASP A 400 21.17 -3.35 6.85
CA ASP A 400 19.78 -3.30 6.46
C ASP A 400 19.54 -2.16 5.46
N VAL A 401 18.46 -2.29 4.69
CA VAL A 401 18.00 -1.26 3.78
C VAL A 401 16.56 -0.93 4.15
N LEU A 402 16.36 0.27 4.70
CA LEU A 402 15.07 0.78 5.12
C LEU A 402 14.61 1.87 4.17
N LYS A 403 13.41 1.71 3.64
CA LYS A 403 12.75 2.71 2.80
C LYS A 403 11.35 2.98 3.34
N GLY A 404 11.10 4.22 3.77
CA GLY A 404 9.76 4.68 4.18
C GLY A 404 8.82 4.70 2.98
N GLY A 405 8.97 5.68 2.10
CA GLY A 405 8.12 5.89 0.93
C GLY A 405 7.30 7.16 1.09
N PRO A 406 6.11 7.28 0.50
CA PRO A 406 5.23 8.41 0.77
C PRO A 406 4.57 8.32 2.14
N GLY A 407 4.90 9.24 3.05
CA GLY A 407 4.59 9.04 4.44
C GLY A 407 5.21 10.10 5.33
N ALA A 408 4.88 10.09 6.62
CA ALA A 408 5.75 10.69 7.62
C ALA A 408 6.32 9.51 8.41
N ASP A 409 7.48 9.03 7.99
CA ASP A 409 7.99 7.71 8.33
C ASP A 409 9.04 7.78 9.45
N GLY A 410 9.07 6.78 10.31
CA GLY A 410 10.07 6.60 11.36
C GLY A 410 11.01 5.46 11.02
N LEU A 411 12.28 5.75 10.71
CA LEU A 411 13.30 4.76 10.38
C LEU A 411 14.36 4.73 11.49
N GLU A 412 14.47 3.61 12.19
CA GLU A 412 15.43 3.42 13.28
C GLU A 412 16.35 2.21 13.02
N ASP A 413 17.65 2.45 13.12
CA ASP A 413 18.70 1.43 13.18
C ASP A 413 19.36 1.44 14.58
N LEU A 414 19.58 0.25 15.15
CA LEU A 414 20.34 0.08 16.39
C LEU A 414 21.84 -0.14 16.12
N PHE A 415 22.17 -1.06 15.22
CA PHE A 415 23.54 -1.48 14.91
C PHE A 415 23.63 -2.08 13.51
N GLY A 416 24.26 -1.34 12.60
CA GLY A 416 24.55 -1.89 11.29
C GLY A 416 25.27 -0.89 10.41
N GLY A 417 25.46 -1.25 9.16
CA GLY A 417 25.89 -0.27 8.16
C GLY A 417 24.75 -0.08 7.19
N ASP A 418 23.74 0.65 7.64
CA ASP A 418 22.39 0.57 7.11
C ASP A 418 22.06 1.76 6.23
N ALA A 419 21.35 1.50 5.14
CA ALA A 419 20.87 2.52 4.23
C ALA A 419 19.44 2.92 4.60
N LEU A 420 19.25 4.16 5.06
CA LEU A 420 17.93 4.70 5.39
C LEU A 420 17.53 5.77 4.35
N ASN A 421 16.32 5.62 3.82
CA ASN A 421 15.70 6.55 2.88
C ASN A 421 14.26 6.82 3.34
N GLY A 422 13.99 8.07 3.77
CA GLY A 422 12.66 8.52 4.21
C GLY A 422 11.66 8.44 3.07
N GLY A 423 11.77 9.34 2.10
CA GLY A 423 11.04 9.24 0.84
C GLY A 423 10.30 10.52 0.51
N SER A 424 9.03 10.63 0.85
CA SER A 424 8.33 11.91 0.70
C SER A 424 7.39 12.15 1.86
N GLY A 425 7.47 13.32 2.45
CA GLY A 425 6.78 13.71 3.68
C GLY A 425 7.79 13.83 4.83
N ASP A 426 7.31 14.25 6.00
CA ASP A 426 8.20 14.70 7.07
C ASP A 426 8.72 13.48 7.86
N ASP A 427 9.93 13.03 7.57
CA ASP A 427 10.47 11.76 8.05
C ASP A 427 11.39 11.92 9.28
N TYR A 428 11.48 10.87 10.09
CA TYR A 428 12.43 10.76 11.19
C TYR A 428 13.41 9.63 10.91
N LEU A 429 14.70 9.96 10.78
CA LEU A 429 15.76 9.00 10.50
C LEU A 429 16.77 8.99 11.65
N ASN A 430 17.01 7.82 12.24
CA ASN A 430 18.05 7.63 13.24
C ASN A 430 18.94 6.43 12.86
N GLY A 431 20.17 6.70 12.44
CA GLY A 431 21.09 5.66 11.96
C GLY A 431 22.53 5.87 12.44
N VAL A 432 23.39 4.86 12.21
CA VAL A 432 24.76 4.83 12.78
C VAL A 432 25.89 5.20 11.83
N GLY A 433 25.56 5.69 10.63
CA GLY A 433 26.46 6.51 9.82
C GLY A 433 27.38 5.80 8.82
N ASP A 434 27.34 4.48 8.62
CA ASP A 434 28.25 3.87 7.63
C ASP A 434 27.79 4.05 6.16
N VAL A 435 26.53 4.41 5.94
CA VAL A 435 25.89 4.60 4.62
C VAL A 435 25.06 5.89 4.64
N PRO A 436 24.82 6.56 3.50
CA PRO A 436 24.06 7.81 3.49
C PRO A 436 22.65 7.68 4.06
N LEU A 437 22.31 8.58 4.99
CA LEU A 437 20.95 8.88 5.43
C LEU A 437 20.32 9.88 4.44
N GLN A 438 19.11 9.60 3.95
CA GLN A 438 18.45 10.43 2.94
C GLN A 438 17.00 10.73 3.37
N GLY A 439 16.70 11.98 3.68
CA GLY A 439 15.32 12.44 3.95
C GLY A 439 14.47 12.46 2.68
N ASN A 440 14.95 13.17 1.66
CA ASN A 440 14.32 13.46 0.36
C ASN A 440 13.29 14.59 0.42
N ASP A 441 12.02 14.39 0.04
CA ASP A 441 11.04 15.49 0.06
C ASP A 441 10.38 15.54 1.45
N GLY A 442 10.21 16.72 2.08
CA GLY A 442 9.58 16.87 3.39
C GLY A 442 10.46 17.62 4.38
N ASP A 443 9.89 18.06 5.51
CA ASP A 443 10.66 18.67 6.60
C ASP A 443 11.22 17.55 7.49
N ASP A 444 12.43 17.07 7.21
CA ASP A 444 12.96 15.84 7.81
C ASP A 444 13.75 16.07 9.11
N TYR A 445 13.76 15.08 10.00
CA TYR A 445 14.61 15.05 11.18
C TYR A 445 15.58 13.86 11.14
N ILE A 446 16.85 14.16 10.85
CA ILE A 446 17.93 13.18 10.73
C ILE A 446 18.86 13.27 11.95
N ILE A 447 19.14 12.12 12.57
CA ILE A 447 20.09 11.96 13.67
C ILE A 447 21.10 10.88 13.31
N ILE A 448 22.38 11.17 13.55
CA ILE A 448 23.46 10.20 13.44
C ILE A 448 23.95 9.82 14.84
N ASP A 449 23.62 8.61 15.32
CA ASP A 449 23.97 8.12 16.66
C ASP A 449 24.97 6.96 16.60
N ASN A 450 25.66 6.66 17.71
CA ASN A 450 26.52 5.47 17.87
C ASN A 450 27.56 5.23 16.75
N GLN A 451 28.03 6.29 16.11
CA GLN A 451 28.94 6.21 14.97
C GLN A 451 30.21 5.39 15.27
N THR A 452 30.59 4.56 14.30
CA THR A 452 31.93 3.92 14.27
C THR A 452 32.78 4.41 13.11
N THR A 453 32.16 5.01 12.10
CA THR A 453 32.80 5.65 10.95
C THR A 453 32.09 6.96 10.61
N SER A 454 32.77 7.84 9.89
CA SER A 454 32.22 9.10 9.37
C SER A 454 30.97 8.86 8.53
N ALA A 455 29.97 9.73 8.70
CA ALA A 455 28.67 9.58 8.09
C ALA A 455 28.38 10.57 6.97
N SER A 456 27.27 10.32 6.27
CA SER A 456 26.70 11.27 5.33
C SER A 456 25.20 11.37 5.54
N ALA A 457 24.69 12.59 5.68
CA ALA A 457 23.26 12.87 5.80
C ALA A 457 22.85 13.93 4.78
N TYR A 458 21.71 13.69 4.13
CA TYR A 458 21.10 14.57 3.14
C TYR A 458 19.64 14.79 3.57
N GLY A 459 19.26 16.02 3.87
CA GLY A 459 17.88 16.43 4.13
C GLY A 459 17.07 16.29 2.85
N GLY A 460 17.10 17.28 1.97
CA GLY A 460 16.56 17.19 0.62
C GLY A 460 15.75 18.42 0.26
N ASP A 461 14.46 18.28 -0.04
CA ASP A 461 13.54 19.39 -0.28
C ASP A 461 12.65 19.57 0.96
N GLY A 462 12.81 20.65 1.72
CA GLY A 462 12.04 20.95 2.93
C GLY A 462 12.89 21.69 3.96
N ASP A 463 12.29 22.15 5.06
CA ASP A 463 13.02 22.79 6.15
C ASP A 463 13.56 21.71 7.11
N ASP A 464 14.77 21.21 6.84
CA ASP A 464 15.30 20.01 7.48
C ASP A 464 16.02 20.28 8.80
N ARG A 465 16.09 19.26 9.67
CA ARG A 465 16.90 19.24 10.89
C ARG A 465 17.88 18.07 10.84
N ILE A 466 19.17 18.36 10.78
CA ILE A 466 20.24 17.35 10.76
C ILE A 466 21.12 17.49 12.00
N ILE A 467 21.32 16.40 12.73
CA ILE A 467 22.20 16.31 13.88
C ILE A 467 23.28 15.26 13.57
N GLY A 468 24.51 15.71 13.34
CA GLY A 468 25.70 14.89 13.14
C GLY A 468 26.14 14.16 14.41
N GLY A 469 27.25 13.43 14.32
CA GLY A 469 27.81 12.69 15.45
C GLY A 469 29.22 13.13 15.83
N ASP A 470 29.99 12.21 16.43
CA ASP A 470 31.29 12.52 17.03
C ASP A 470 32.50 12.39 16.06
N LEU A 471 32.26 12.18 14.76
CA LEU A 471 33.29 12.00 13.73
C LEU A 471 33.10 13.00 12.60
N GLY A 472 34.11 13.17 11.74
CA GLY A 472 34.01 14.11 10.62
C GLY A 472 32.98 13.65 9.59
N ASP A 473 31.83 14.30 9.56
CA ASP A 473 30.64 13.96 8.80
C ASP A 473 30.50 14.82 7.54
N LEU A 474 29.67 14.36 6.60
CA LEU A 474 29.20 15.13 5.46
C LEU A 474 27.70 15.39 5.61
N LEU A 475 27.34 16.62 5.95
CA LEU A 475 25.96 17.01 6.21
C LEU A 475 25.49 17.99 5.12
N ASN A 476 24.33 17.73 4.52
CA ASN A 476 23.76 18.57 3.48
C ASN A 476 22.26 18.78 3.76
N GLY A 477 21.85 20.02 4.00
CA GLY A 477 20.46 20.42 4.23
C GLY A 477 19.66 20.22 2.95
N GLY A 478 19.88 21.06 1.95
CA GLY A 478 19.31 20.87 0.62
C GLY A 478 18.57 22.11 0.13
N ILE A 479 17.27 22.02 -0.10
CA ILE A 479 16.42 23.13 -0.48
C ILE A 479 15.45 23.37 0.67
N GLY A 480 15.53 24.53 1.30
CA GLY A 480 14.67 24.90 2.42
C GLY A 480 15.50 25.60 3.49
N ALA A 481 14.86 26.07 4.55
CA ALA A 481 15.55 26.74 5.65
C ALA A 481 16.01 25.70 6.68
N ASP A 482 17.24 25.25 6.54
CA ASP A 482 17.73 24.07 7.25
C ASP A 482 18.38 24.41 8.59
N PHE A 483 18.32 23.46 9.53
CA PHE A 483 19.08 23.47 10.77
C PHE A 483 20.07 22.31 10.76
N ILE A 484 21.37 22.61 10.85
CA ILE A 484 22.41 21.59 10.92
C ILE A 484 23.29 21.81 12.14
N ASP A 485 23.49 20.75 12.93
CA ASP A 485 24.44 20.68 14.04
C ASP A 485 25.47 19.58 13.75
N GLY A 486 26.74 19.95 13.52
CA GLY A 486 27.84 19.05 13.19
C GLY A 486 28.32 18.20 14.37
N HIS A 487 28.03 18.60 15.61
CA HIS A 487 28.53 17.98 16.83
C HIS A 487 30.05 18.04 17.04
N THR A 488 30.80 16.95 16.91
CA THR A 488 32.26 17.02 17.10
C THR A 488 32.88 16.28 15.93
N GLY A 489 33.95 16.77 15.35
CA GLY A 489 34.46 16.12 14.15
C GLY A 489 35.41 17.02 13.40
N ASP A 490 35.76 16.66 12.17
CA ASP A 490 36.19 17.66 11.21
C ASP A 490 35.13 17.56 10.09
N ASP A 491 34.06 18.34 10.21
CA ASP A 491 32.82 18.19 9.47
C ASP A 491 32.83 18.98 8.16
N THR A 492 32.07 18.50 7.18
CA THR A 492 31.73 19.23 5.97
C THR A 492 30.23 19.48 5.94
N ILE A 493 29.84 20.73 6.12
CA ILE A 493 28.44 21.16 6.20
C ILE A 493 28.09 21.97 4.95
N VAL A 494 26.97 21.62 4.32
CA VAL A 494 26.36 22.33 3.20
C VAL A 494 24.93 22.68 3.56
N GLY A 495 24.59 23.97 3.69
CA GLY A 495 23.18 24.39 3.86
C GLY A 495 22.41 24.27 2.54
N ALA A 496 23.06 24.68 1.45
CA ALA A 496 22.51 24.78 0.11
C ALA A 496 21.50 25.93 -0.02
N ALA A 497 20.28 25.72 -0.52
CA ALA A 497 19.41 26.82 -0.93
C ALA A 497 18.34 27.11 0.11
N GLY A 498 18.43 28.26 0.78
CA GLY A 498 17.47 28.65 1.80
C GLY A 498 18.09 29.62 2.79
N ALA A 499 17.44 29.86 3.92
CA ALA A 499 18.00 30.69 4.97
C ALA A 499 18.39 29.78 6.14
N ASP A 500 19.64 29.33 6.11
CA ASP A 500 20.07 28.18 6.91
C ASP A 500 20.66 28.59 8.25
N THR A 501 20.60 27.69 9.22
CA THR A 501 21.23 27.82 10.54
C THR A 501 22.19 26.66 10.77
N LEU A 502 23.49 26.96 10.74
CA LEU A 502 24.56 25.97 10.70
C LEU A 502 25.48 26.11 11.91
N TYR A 503 25.60 25.07 12.73
CA TYR A 503 26.56 24.95 13.82
C TYR A 503 27.57 23.87 13.45
N ALA A 504 28.84 24.24 13.28
CA ALA A 504 29.90 23.27 13.01
C ALA A 504 30.42 22.58 14.27
N CYS A 505 30.38 23.31 15.41
CA CYS A 505 30.72 22.81 16.74
C CYS A 505 32.24 22.52 16.93
N ASP A 506 32.64 21.45 17.63
CA ASP A 506 34.06 21.22 17.94
C ASP A 506 34.76 20.54 16.75
N GLY A 507 35.72 21.20 16.09
CA GLY A 507 36.32 20.62 14.89
C GLY A 507 37.20 21.54 14.08
N ASN A 508 37.83 21.03 13.00
CA ASN A 508 38.31 21.92 11.93
C ASN A 508 37.39 21.73 10.73
N ASP A 509 36.35 22.54 10.71
CA ASP A 509 35.19 22.28 9.87
C ASP A 509 35.24 23.07 8.56
N THR A 510 34.48 22.58 7.59
CA THR A 510 34.24 23.27 6.32
C THR A 510 32.75 23.50 6.15
N VAL A 511 32.33 24.76 6.25
CA VAL A 511 30.93 25.17 6.10
C VAL A 511 30.74 25.93 4.79
N HIS A 512 29.72 25.51 4.04
CA HIS A 512 29.21 26.17 2.85
C HIS A 512 27.73 26.46 3.06
N ALA A 513 27.37 27.69 3.42
CA ALA A 513 25.99 28.04 3.73
C ALA A 513 25.11 27.95 2.47
N GLY A 514 25.39 28.76 1.45
CA GLY A 514 24.84 28.57 0.11
C GLY A 514 24.09 29.81 -0.38
N PRO A 515 23.07 29.68 -1.24
CA PRO A 515 22.23 30.82 -1.57
C PRO A 515 21.13 31.08 -0.53
N GLY A 516 21.15 32.27 0.05
CA GLY A 516 20.11 32.84 0.93
C GLY A 516 20.74 33.63 2.08
N ASP A 517 19.94 34.09 3.03
CA ASP A 517 20.44 34.92 4.13
C ASP A 517 20.75 34.01 5.32
N ASP A 518 22.00 33.56 5.43
CA ASP A 518 22.37 32.44 6.29
C ASP A 518 22.96 32.86 7.65
N TRP A 519 22.87 31.96 8.62
CA TRP A 519 23.59 32.03 9.90
C TRP A 519 24.50 30.82 10.04
N ALA A 520 25.81 31.03 10.21
CA ALA A 520 26.77 29.95 10.39
C ALA A 520 27.80 30.26 11.49
N ASP A 521 28.09 29.28 12.34
CA ASP A 521 29.10 29.36 13.41
C ASP A 521 30.05 28.17 13.37
N GLY A 522 31.34 28.45 13.22
CA GLY A 522 32.42 27.47 13.24
C GLY A 522 32.72 26.92 14.64
N GLU A 523 32.31 27.62 15.70
CA GLU A 523 32.60 27.26 17.09
C GLU A 523 34.08 26.97 17.40
N ALA A 524 34.55 25.74 17.57
CA ALA A 524 35.88 25.48 18.14
C ALA A 524 36.80 24.68 17.22
N GLY A 525 37.62 25.38 16.44
CA GLY A 525 38.90 24.91 15.94
C GLY A 525 39.37 25.80 14.80
N ASN A 526 39.92 25.25 13.71
CA ASN A 526 40.40 26.10 12.61
C ASN A 526 39.48 25.95 11.41
N ASP A 527 38.47 26.80 11.36
CA ASP A 527 37.30 26.54 10.52
C ASP A 527 37.38 27.30 9.20
N THR A 528 36.71 26.76 8.17
CA THR A 528 36.51 27.42 6.89
C THR A 528 35.02 27.64 6.67
N VAL A 529 34.55 28.88 6.85
CA VAL A 529 33.13 29.24 6.73
C VAL A 529 32.91 30.12 5.50
N ASN A 530 32.09 29.64 4.56
CA ASN A 530 31.68 30.38 3.38
C ASN A 530 30.17 30.66 3.40
N GLY A 531 29.77 31.94 3.43
CA GLY A 531 28.36 32.34 3.38
C GLY A 531 27.75 32.17 2.00
N ASN A 532 28.56 32.30 0.95
CA ASN A 532 28.10 32.25 -0.43
C ASN A 532 27.21 33.45 -0.78
N ALA A 533 25.95 33.30 -1.19
CA ALA A 533 25.20 34.39 -1.81
C ALA A 533 23.96 34.79 -1.02
N GLY A 534 23.97 35.98 -0.44
CA GLY A 534 22.87 36.55 0.34
C GLY A 534 23.45 37.42 1.46
N ASP A 535 22.61 37.97 2.34
CA ASP A 535 23.08 38.80 3.43
C ASP A 535 23.37 37.93 4.68
N ASP A 536 24.60 37.39 4.75
CA ASP A 536 24.97 36.34 5.71
C ASP A 536 25.47 36.86 7.07
N THR A 537 25.35 36.04 8.11
CA THR A 537 26.00 36.23 9.41
C THR A 537 26.91 35.04 9.74
N LEU A 538 28.23 35.27 9.76
CA LEU A 538 29.24 34.21 9.91
C LEU A 538 30.12 34.44 11.14
N PHE A 539 30.28 33.39 11.95
CA PHE A 539 31.16 33.35 13.12
C PHE A 539 32.25 32.29 12.92
N GLY A 540 33.50 32.67 13.21
CA GLY A 540 34.66 31.75 13.19
C GLY A 540 34.84 31.01 14.51
N GLY A 541 34.61 31.69 15.63
CA GLY A 541 34.75 31.09 16.96
C GLY A 541 36.19 31.05 17.50
N ASP A 542 36.61 29.92 18.06
CA ASP A 542 37.88 29.70 18.73
C ASP A 542 38.91 28.96 17.85
N GLY A 543 39.74 29.72 17.14
CA GLY A 543 40.98 29.20 16.54
C GLY A 543 41.45 30.07 15.38
N ASP A 544 42.20 29.52 14.44
CA ASP A 544 42.70 30.28 13.28
C ASP A 544 41.78 30.07 12.06
N ASP A 545 40.75 30.91 11.93
CA ASP A 545 39.65 30.68 11.01
C ASP A 545 39.78 31.37 9.65
N THR A 546 39.09 30.86 8.64
CA THR A 546 38.92 31.47 7.33
C THR A 546 37.45 31.72 7.04
N LEU A 547 37.03 32.98 7.02
CA LEU A 547 35.65 33.38 6.71
C LEU A 547 35.58 34.06 5.34
N ASN A 548 34.57 33.72 4.55
CA ASN A 548 34.27 34.35 3.29
C ASN A 548 32.76 34.57 3.16
N GLY A 549 32.31 35.82 3.18
CA GLY A 549 30.89 36.15 3.02
C GLY A 549 30.44 35.84 1.60
N GLY A 550 30.62 36.79 0.68
CA GLY A 550 30.48 36.50 -0.75
C GLY A 550 29.73 37.63 -1.45
N PRO A 551 28.84 37.36 -2.39
CA PRO A 551 27.90 38.38 -2.85
C PRO A 551 26.84 38.66 -1.78
N GLY A 552 26.84 39.87 -1.20
CA GLY A 552 25.91 40.19 -0.11
C GLY A 552 26.34 41.37 0.75
N ILE A 553 25.49 41.73 1.72
CA ILE A 553 25.86 42.53 2.89
C ILE A 553 26.04 41.59 4.07
N ASP A 554 27.28 41.17 4.26
CA ASP A 554 27.62 40.12 5.22
C ASP A 554 28.10 40.72 6.56
N ASP A 555 27.76 40.09 7.68
CA ASP A 555 28.35 40.32 9.02
C ASP A 555 29.29 39.16 9.37
N LEU A 556 30.57 39.45 9.59
CA LEU A 556 31.60 38.45 9.83
C LEU A 556 32.35 38.76 11.13
N ASP A 557 32.32 37.82 12.07
CA ASP A 557 33.14 37.86 13.28
C ASP A 557 34.07 36.64 13.32
N GLY A 558 35.37 36.89 13.18
CA GLY A 558 36.35 35.81 13.24
C GLY A 558 36.57 35.24 14.65
N GLY A 559 36.07 35.85 15.73
CA GLY A 559 36.28 35.33 17.08
C GLY A 559 37.73 35.46 17.59
N THR A 560 38.24 34.41 18.26
CA THR A 560 39.61 34.39 18.82
C THR A 560 40.66 33.96 17.78
N GLY A 561 41.90 33.68 18.18
CA GLY A 561 42.99 33.31 17.24
C GLY A 561 43.34 34.30 16.11
N SER A 562 43.91 33.78 15.02
CA SER A 562 44.50 34.54 13.90
C SER A 562 43.78 34.29 12.58
N ASN A 563 42.79 35.14 12.29
CA ASN A 563 41.79 34.82 11.25
C ASN A 563 42.06 35.50 9.90
N VAL A 564 41.55 34.87 8.84
CA VAL A 564 41.51 35.36 7.46
C VAL A 564 40.06 35.68 7.09
N ILE A 565 39.74 36.96 6.86
CA ILE A 565 38.38 37.39 6.57
C ILE A 565 38.29 37.99 5.15
N HIS A 566 37.41 37.41 4.33
CA HIS A 566 37.04 37.87 2.99
C HIS A 566 35.56 38.32 2.99
N PRO A 567 35.27 39.60 3.28
CA PRO A 567 33.90 40.08 3.52
C PRO A 567 33.09 40.31 2.23
N GLY A 568 33.36 39.56 1.17
CA GLY A 568 32.55 39.67 -0.05
C GLY A 568 32.67 40.98 -0.84
N ALA A 569 31.87 41.11 -1.90
CA ALA A 569 31.90 42.25 -2.81
C ALA A 569 30.51 42.91 -3.00
N ALA A 570 29.95 43.57 -1.98
CA ALA A 570 29.67 45.03 -2.01
C ALA A 570 28.78 45.52 -0.85
N GLY A 571 29.33 46.28 0.09
CA GLY A 571 28.52 47.14 0.96
C GLY A 571 29.15 47.56 2.28
N LEU A 572 30.38 48.10 2.27
CA LEU A 572 31.11 48.55 3.47
C LEU A 572 30.23 49.27 4.51
N SER A 573 29.85 48.53 5.55
CA SER A 573 29.48 49.01 6.87
C SER A 573 30.32 48.25 7.91
N SER A 574 31.65 48.25 7.74
CA SER A 574 32.55 47.68 8.74
C SER A 574 32.55 48.54 10.00
N SER A 575 31.78 48.14 11.02
CA SER A 575 32.05 48.56 12.39
C SER A 575 33.06 47.62 13.02
N CYS A 576 34.33 47.72 12.64
CA CYS A 576 35.40 47.19 13.49
C CYS A 576 35.29 47.86 14.87
N ARG A 577 34.88 47.11 15.89
CA ARG A 577 35.15 47.49 17.29
C ARG A 577 36.44 46.82 17.72
N PRO A 578 37.53 47.57 17.94
CA PRO A 578 38.72 47.00 18.56
C PRO A 578 38.53 46.89 20.09
N GLY A 579 38.84 45.69 20.61
CA GLY A 579 39.44 45.34 21.91
C GLY A 579 39.02 46.10 23.17
#